data_AF-A0A8S1J9H8-F1
#
_entry.id   AF-A0A8S1J9H8-F1
#
_cell.length_a   1.000
_cell.length_b   1.000
_cell.length_c   1.000
_cell.angle_alpha   90.00
_cell.angle_beta   90.00
_cell.angle_gamma   90.00
#
_symmetry.space_group_name_H-M   'P 1'
#
loop_
_entity.id
_entity.type
_entity.pdbx_description
1 polymer ?
#
loop_
_entity_poly.entity_id
_entity_poly.type
_entity_poly.pdbx_seq_one_letter_code
_entity_poly.pdbx_strand_id
1 'polypeptide(L)'
;MGATTALNLHGDVPVQHMLATIKREFMRVRALSFRNCGVRSAGNEMGVLKGMHQLTYLDLGEHVLTNEDMWHVGQLADLRHLCISGPSSYLFSPDETEIKDDGLAYLGGLCALTFFDLSYCTVVSDAGLRQVRRWTNLRHLNFSNCPEITDVGLEHLTELGSLTHLDMSTDDSLREIMCVQVTDGGLKHVGKLTALRHLSLAGCQLIYGHGLRLLKSCTGLEYLNLDELCCLEDGNMRHVGALTGLTTLSLNYCVHMSDAELTHISGLTNLQSLHLGACVEITDRGLEIVTRLVSLKSLSLFRCINLSHESLRYVAECVNLEYLDINALDCLEDEGLQRVCKLSALTSLNLFRSNCITDTGLQEISNLRRLQDLSLGHCGITDGALSDLGNLEGLRKLHLAELPQITDGGLAHLTKLTALKDLNVVRCALITADGEANLRNRLHFL
;
A
#
# COMPACT_ATOMS: atom_id res chain seq x y z
N MET A 1 -16.36 -36.17 5.06
CA MET A 1 -15.57 -35.02 5.54
C MET A 1 -15.06 -34.30 4.29
N GLY A 2 -15.42 -33.02 4.15
CA GLY A 2 -15.41 -32.28 2.89
C GLY A 2 -14.02 -32.13 2.29
N ALA A 3 -13.95 -32.11 0.96
CA ALA A 3 -12.71 -31.85 0.23
C ALA A 3 -12.25 -30.41 0.50
N THR A 4 -11.25 -30.24 1.35
CA THR A 4 -10.56 -28.96 1.53
C THR A 4 -9.71 -28.69 0.29
N THR A 5 -10.18 -27.76 -0.55
CA THR A 5 -9.46 -27.30 -1.76
C THR A 5 -8.33 -26.33 -1.45
N ALA A 6 -8.40 -25.68 -0.29
CA ALA A 6 -7.41 -24.74 0.22
C ALA A 6 -7.08 -25.05 1.68
N LEU A 7 -5.81 -24.87 2.06
CA LEU A 7 -5.37 -24.95 3.44
C LEU A 7 -4.47 -23.76 3.75
N ASN A 8 -4.78 -23.09 4.86
CA ASN A 8 -4.00 -21.99 5.39
C ASN A 8 -3.50 -22.39 6.78
N LEU A 9 -2.19 -22.38 6.96
CA LEU A 9 -1.54 -22.71 8.22
C LEU A 9 -1.02 -21.42 8.86
N HIS A 10 -1.22 -21.29 10.17
CA HIS A 10 -0.81 -20.12 10.94
C HIS A 10 -0.28 -20.56 12.32
N GLY A 11 0.68 -19.79 12.86
CA GLY A 11 1.25 -19.97 14.20
C GLY A 11 2.65 -20.60 14.21
N ASP A 12 3.34 -20.51 15.35
CA ASP A 12 4.75 -20.93 15.56
C ASP A 12 4.96 -22.46 15.63
N VAL A 13 4.04 -23.26 15.09
CA VAL A 13 4.20 -24.71 15.10
C VAL A 13 5.21 -25.08 14.00
N PRO A 14 6.30 -25.81 14.31
CA PRO A 14 7.24 -26.23 13.30
C PRO A 14 6.53 -26.96 12.16
N VAL A 15 6.78 -26.54 10.93
CA VAL A 15 6.13 -27.05 9.72
C VAL A 15 6.17 -28.58 9.68
N GLN A 16 7.28 -29.20 10.06
CA GLN A 16 7.41 -30.66 10.16
C GLN A 16 6.36 -31.35 11.07
N HIS A 17 5.94 -30.70 12.16
CA HIS A 17 4.95 -31.23 13.12
C HIS A 17 3.51 -31.09 12.60
N MET A 18 3.20 -29.94 11.97
CA MET A 18 1.94 -29.79 11.24
C MET A 18 1.83 -30.82 10.12
N LEU A 19 2.92 -31.15 9.45
CA LEU A 19 2.92 -32.01 8.27
C LEU A 19 2.94 -33.51 8.57
N ALA A 20 3.55 -33.96 9.67
CA ALA A 20 3.51 -35.36 10.11
C ALA A 20 2.08 -35.83 10.42
N THR A 21 1.23 -34.92 10.90
CA THR A 21 -0.15 -35.20 11.31
C THR A 21 -1.09 -35.38 10.11
N ILE A 22 -0.72 -34.94 8.89
CA ILE A 22 -1.70 -34.70 7.81
C ILE A 22 -1.33 -35.38 6.47
N LYS A 23 -0.40 -36.35 6.44
CA LYS A 23 0.03 -37.06 5.21
C LYS A 23 -1.07 -37.81 4.42
N ARG A 24 -2.32 -37.89 4.89
CA ARG A 24 -3.42 -38.63 4.24
C ARG A 24 -4.48 -37.74 3.57
N GLU A 25 -4.62 -36.48 3.97
CA GLU A 25 -5.67 -35.58 3.45
C GLU A 25 -5.18 -34.60 2.37
N PHE A 26 -3.87 -34.43 2.20
CA PHE A 26 -3.27 -33.40 1.34
C PHE A 26 -3.20 -33.70 -0.16
N MET A 27 -3.37 -34.95 -0.61
CA MET A 27 -3.37 -35.27 -2.06
C MET A 27 -4.54 -34.63 -2.83
N ARG A 28 -5.47 -33.96 -2.12
CA ARG A 28 -6.61 -33.23 -2.71
C ARG A 28 -6.47 -31.71 -2.64
N VAL A 29 -5.51 -31.20 -1.86
CA VAL A 29 -5.30 -29.76 -1.67
C VAL A 29 -4.70 -29.17 -2.95
N ARG A 30 -5.26 -28.06 -3.43
CA ARG A 30 -4.79 -27.33 -4.63
C ARG A 30 -4.20 -25.96 -4.30
N ALA A 31 -4.50 -25.43 -3.12
CA ALA A 31 -3.95 -24.17 -2.62
C ALA A 31 -3.41 -24.34 -1.20
N LEU A 32 -2.17 -23.92 -1.00
CA LEU A 32 -1.47 -24.04 0.27
C LEU A 32 -0.77 -22.73 0.62
N SER A 33 -1.01 -22.21 1.81
CA SER A 33 -0.28 -21.06 2.36
C SER A 33 0.33 -21.42 3.70
N PHE A 34 1.61 -21.07 3.86
CA PHE A 34 2.38 -21.15 5.10
C PHE A 34 2.78 -19.76 5.61
N ARG A 35 2.26 -18.67 5.03
CA ARG A 35 2.66 -17.31 5.40
C ARG A 35 2.67 -17.10 6.92
N ASN A 36 3.75 -16.53 7.46
CA ASN A 36 3.93 -16.26 8.89
C ASN A 36 3.88 -17.50 9.82
N CYS A 37 4.16 -18.71 9.33
CA CYS A 37 4.32 -19.92 10.17
C CYS A 37 5.67 -20.04 10.92
N GLY A 38 6.48 -18.98 11.01
CA GLY A 38 7.78 -19.02 11.71
C GLY A 38 8.78 -20.06 11.16
N VAL A 39 8.75 -20.32 9.85
CA VAL A 39 9.58 -21.34 9.19
C VAL A 39 11.00 -20.84 9.13
N ARG A 40 11.82 -21.31 10.07
CA ARG A 40 13.28 -21.15 10.02
C ARG A 40 13.83 -22.37 9.32
N SER A 41 13.88 -22.34 7.99
CA SER A 41 14.46 -23.46 7.27
C SER A 41 15.95 -23.60 7.61
N ALA A 42 16.29 -24.72 8.25
CA ALA A 42 17.67 -25.19 8.37
C ALA A 42 18.13 -25.97 7.11
N GLY A 43 17.40 -25.81 5.99
CA GLY A 43 17.58 -26.55 4.73
C GLY A 43 16.56 -27.70 4.56
N ASN A 44 15.94 -27.76 3.38
CA ASN A 44 15.08 -28.87 2.90
C ASN A 44 13.75 -29.07 3.63
N GLU A 45 13.16 -28.01 4.19
CA GLU A 45 11.85 -28.10 4.84
C GLU A 45 10.71 -28.27 3.83
N MET A 46 10.91 -27.81 2.60
CA MET A 46 9.94 -27.98 1.51
C MET A 46 9.93 -29.38 0.88
N GLY A 47 10.72 -30.33 1.42
CA GLY A 47 10.66 -31.74 1.03
C GLY A 47 9.28 -32.39 1.20
N VAL A 48 8.39 -31.77 1.99
CA VAL A 48 7.00 -32.19 2.11
C VAL A 48 6.18 -32.03 0.84
N LEU A 49 6.54 -31.10 -0.04
CA LEU A 49 5.82 -30.83 -1.29
C LEU A 49 5.98 -31.98 -2.29
N LYS A 50 6.89 -32.91 -2.03
CA LYS A 50 7.14 -34.08 -2.88
C LYS A 50 5.85 -34.86 -3.12
N GLY A 51 5.47 -34.97 -4.40
CA GLY A 51 4.28 -35.69 -4.85
C GLY A 51 3.00 -34.86 -4.88
N MET A 52 3.03 -33.58 -4.45
CA MET A 52 1.87 -32.67 -4.45
C MET A 52 1.66 -31.97 -5.81
N HIS A 53 1.79 -32.71 -6.92
CA HIS A 53 1.78 -32.15 -8.28
C HIS A 53 0.46 -31.46 -8.65
N GLN A 54 -0.61 -31.66 -7.89
CA GLN A 54 -1.91 -31.01 -8.09
C GLN A 54 -1.99 -29.56 -7.58
N LEU A 55 -0.95 -29.06 -6.89
CA LEU A 55 -0.92 -27.70 -6.37
C LEU A 55 -0.90 -26.68 -7.50
N THR A 56 -1.82 -25.71 -7.43
CA THR A 56 -1.89 -24.57 -8.35
C THR A 56 -1.56 -23.25 -7.66
N TYR A 57 -1.59 -23.22 -6.32
CA TYR A 57 -1.31 -22.06 -5.51
C TYR A 57 -0.42 -22.46 -4.34
N LEU A 58 0.70 -21.76 -4.17
CA LEU A 58 1.64 -21.95 -3.08
C LEU A 58 2.14 -20.60 -2.57
N ASP A 59 1.93 -20.33 -1.29
CA ASP A 59 2.40 -19.12 -0.62
C ASP A 59 3.33 -19.51 0.54
N LEU A 60 4.62 -19.22 0.34
CA LEU A 60 5.73 -19.41 1.27
C LEU A 60 6.34 -18.07 1.68
N GLY A 61 5.63 -16.95 1.52
CA GLY A 61 6.15 -15.63 1.87
C GLY A 61 6.40 -15.46 3.37
N GLU A 62 7.28 -14.51 3.70
CA GLU A 62 7.71 -14.16 5.06
C GLU A 62 8.55 -15.25 5.75
N HIS A 63 9.32 -16.01 4.96
CA HIS A 63 10.18 -17.08 5.46
C HIS A 63 11.60 -16.99 4.93
N VAL A 64 12.55 -17.52 5.71
CA VAL A 64 13.93 -17.72 5.24
C VAL A 64 14.00 -19.07 4.53
N LEU A 65 13.96 -19.03 3.20
CA LEU A 65 13.98 -20.21 2.33
C LEU A 65 15.34 -20.38 1.66
N THR A 66 15.72 -21.63 1.37
CA THR A 66 17.00 -21.96 0.72
C THR A 66 16.82 -22.35 -0.75
N ASN A 67 17.93 -22.43 -1.50
CA ASN A 67 17.94 -22.99 -2.85
C ASN A 67 17.46 -24.46 -2.89
N GLU A 68 17.70 -25.25 -1.84
CA GLU A 68 17.23 -26.65 -1.76
C GLU A 68 15.70 -26.71 -1.68
N ASP A 69 15.07 -25.76 -1.01
CA ASP A 69 13.60 -25.68 -0.96
C ASP A 69 13.01 -25.40 -2.35
N MET A 70 13.67 -24.53 -3.12
CA MET A 70 13.25 -24.21 -4.49
C MET A 70 13.33 -25.39 -5.44
N TRP A 71 14.22 -26.35 -5.18
CA TRP A 71 14.26 -27.59 -5.95
C TRP A 71 12.94 -28.38 -5.85
N HIS A 72 12.35 -28.47 -4.65
CA HIS A 72 11.06 -29.14 -4.45
C HIS A 72 9.91 -28.37 -5.09
N VAL A 73 9.91 -27.04 -4.92
CA VAL A 73 8.90 -26.15 -5.53
C VAL A 73 8.93 -26.28 -7.06
N GLY A 74 10.13 -26.37 -7.65
CA GLY A 74 10.32 -26.56 -9.09
C GLY A 74 9.70 -27.84 -9.67
N GLN A 75 9.34 -28.82 -8.83
CA GLN A 75 8.66 -30.05 -9.28
C GLN A 75 7.13 -29.90 -9.44
N LEU A 76 6.57 -28.75 -9.05
CA LEU A 76 5.13 -28.48 -9.04
C LEU A 76 4.69 -27.79 -10.33
N ALA A 77 4.78 -28.49 -11.46
CA ALA A 77 4.62 -27.93 -12.81
C ALA A 77 3.29 -27.20 -13.08
N ASP A 78 2.22 -27.53 -12.36
CA ASP A 78 0.89 -26.92 -12.50
C ASP A 78 0.70 -25.64 -11.66
N LEU A 79 1.74 -25.19 -10.94
CA LEU A 79 1.68 -23.94 -10.17
C LEU A 79 1.37 -22.74 -11.06
N ARG A 80 0.37 -21.97 -10.64
CA ARG A 80 -0.07 -20.71 -11.27
C ARG A 80 0.23 -19.50 -10.41
N HIS A 81 0.32 -19.70 -9.10
CA HIS A 81 0.62 -18.67 -8.12
C HIS A 81 1.69 -19.18 -7.17
N LEU A 82 2.80 -18.46 -7.11
CA LEU A 82 3.92 -18.74 -6.23
C LEU A 82 4.35 -17.45 -5.54
N CYS A 83 4.30 -17.44 -4.21
CA CYS A 83 4.93 -16.40 -3.38
C CYS A 83 6.05 -17.04 -2.56
N ILE A 84 7.24 -16.46 -2.65
CA ILE A 84 8.45 -16.86 -1.93
C ILE A 84 9.12 -15.64 -1.29
N SER A 85 8.32 -14.60 -0.99
CA SER A 85 8.85 -13.34 -0.47
C SER A 85 9.69 -13.58 0.79
N GLY A 86 10.82 -12.87 0.88
CA GLY A 86 11.66 -12.86 2.07
C GLY A 86 10.92 -12.24 3.27
N PRO A 87 11.47 -12.36 4.49
CA PRO A 87 10.90 -11.72 5.67
C PRO A 87 11.01 -10.20 5.56
N SER A 88 9.89 -9.49 5.69
CA SER A 88 9.85 -8.03 5.61
C SER A 88 10.35 -7.34 6.89
N SER A 89 10.61 -8.10 7.96
CA SER A 89 11.06 -7.60 9.26
C SER A 89 12.57 -7.75 9.44
N TYR A 90 13.26 -6.65 9.72
CA TYR A 90 14.74 -6.54 9.83
C TYR A 90 15.36 -7.24 11.05
N LEU A 91 14.61 -8.11 11.74
CA LEU A 91 15.14 -8.90 12.84
C LEU A 91 16.04 -10.04 12.35
N PHE A 92 16.19 -10.19 11.02
CA PHE A 92 16.98 -11.23 10.41
C PHE A 92 18.24 -10.66 9.77
N SER A 93 19.39 -11.16 10.20
CA SER A 93 20.67 -10.98 9.52
C SER A 93 20.62 -11.72 8.19
N PRO A 94 21.13 -11.15 7.08
CA PRO A 94 21.33 -11.87 5.84
C PRO A 94 22.42 -12.93 6.04
N ASP A 95 22.04 -14.05 6.63
CA ASP A 95 22.88 -15.23 6.79
C ASP A 95 22.86 -16.07 5.50
N GLU A 96 23.79 -17.02 5.38
CA GLU A 96 24.09 -17.84 4.18
C GLU A 96 22.92 -18.70 3.63
N THR A 97 21.71 -18.61 4.19
CA THR A 97 20.57 -19.51 3.96
C THR A 97 19.46 -18.92 3.07
N GLU A 98 19.66 -17.77 2.43
CA GLU A 98 18.68 -17.16 1.53
C GLU A 98 18.64 -17.77 0.12
N ILE A 99 17.50 -17.58 -0.57
CA ILE A 99 17.34 -17.89 -1.99
C ILE A 99 18.30 -17.03 -2.80
N LYS A 100 19.12 -17.68 -3.63
CA LYS A 100 20.02 -17.06 -4.61
C LYS A 100 19.58 -17.40 -6.03
N ASP A 101 20.34 -16.92 -7.02
CA ASP A 101 20.06 -17.16 -8.44
C ASP A 101 19.90 -18.64 -8.81
N ASP A 102 20.70 -19.53 -8.21
CA ASP A 102 20.61 -20.99 -8.41
C ASP A 102 19.27 -21.55 -7.92
N GLY A 103 18.69 -20.97 -6.87
CA GLY A 103 17.37 -21.33 -6.37
C GLY A 103 16.29 -21.05 -7.42
N LEU A 104 16.32 -19.86 -8.02
CA LEU A 104 15.38 -19.50 -9.10
C LEU A 104 15.56 -20.38 -10.34
N ALA A 105 16.76 -20.86 -10.63
CA ALA A 105 17.01 -21.76 -11.75
C ALA A 105 16.16 -23.05 -11.67
N TYR A 106 15.90 -23.57 -10.46
CA TYR A 106 15.02 -24.73 -10.27
C TYR A 106 13.56 -24.46 -10.62
N LEU A 107 13.12 -23.20 -10.56
CA LEU A 107 11.75 -22.79 -10.88
C LEU A 107 11.51 -22.61 -12.39
N GLY A 108 12.56 -22.70 -13.21
CA GLY A 108 12.48 -22.44 -14.65
C GLY A 108 11.53 -23.36 -15.44
N GLY A 109 11.07 -24.47 -14.86
CA GLY A 109 10.09 -25.39 -15.44
C GLY A 109 8.61 -25.04 -15.18
N LEU A 110 8.34 -24.03 -14.35
CA LEU A 110 6.98 -23.66 -13.93
C LEU A 110 6.21 -22.82 -14.98
N CYS A 111 6.04 -23.36 -16.19
CA CYS A 111 5.47 -22.65 -17.35
C CYS A 111 4.00 -22.20 -17.19
N ALA A 112 3.29 -22.74 -16.18
CA ALA A 112 1.91 -22.38 -15.87
C ALA A 112 1.79 -21.12 -14.98
N LEU A 113 2.91 -20.56 -14.50
CA LEU A 113 2.90 -19.41 -13.61
C LEU A 113 2.23 -18.19 -14.25
N THR A 114 1.34 -17.59 -13.46
CA THR A 114 0.63 -16.34 -13.76
C THR A 114 0.91 -15.26 -12.73
N PHE A 115 1.34 -15.65 -11.52
CA PHE A 115 1.71 -14.77 -10.43
C PHE A 115 3.00 -15.28 -9.79
N PHE A 116 3.98 -14.39 -9.66
CA PHE A 116 5.23 -14.67 -8.97
C PHE A 116 5.61 -13.47 -8.10
N ASP A 117 5.85 -13.73 -6.82
CA ASP A 117 6.30 -12.75 -5.84
C ASP A 117 7.57 -13.27 -5.16
N LEU A 118 8.66 -12.54 -5.39
CA LEU A 118 9.97 -12.75 -4.79
C LEU A 118 10.45 -11.50 -4.03
N SER A 119 9.52 -10.63 -3.63
CA SER A 119 9.86 -9.41 -2.88
C SER A 119 10.71 -9.75 -1.65
N TYR A 120 11.61 -8.84 -1.26
CA TYR A 120 12.56 -9.03 -0.17
C TYR A 120 13.53 -10.21 -0.32
N CYS A 121 13.61 -10.87 -1.49
CA CYS A 121 14.72 -11.79 -1.80
C CYS A 121 15.98 -10.99 -2.11
N THR A 122 16.74 -10.61 -1.08
CA THR A 122 17.76 -9.56 -1.19
C THR A 122 18.99 -9.96 -2.02
N VAL A 123 19.27 -11.26 -2.11
CA VAL A 123 20.46 -11.82 -2.79
C VAL A 123 20.18 -12.26 -4.23
N VAL A 124 18.92 -12.21 -4.67
CA VAL A 124 18.57 -12.53 -6.07
C VAL A 124 19.01 -11.39 -6.98
N SER A 125 19.83 -11.71 -7.98
CA SER A 125 20.37 -10.75 -8.95
C SER A 125 19.69 -10.85 -10.32
N ASP A 126 20.15 -10.03 -11.25
CA ASP A 126 19.80 -10.11 -12.68
C ASP A 126 19.94 -11.52 -13.27
N ALA A 127 20.91 -12.32 -12.80
CA ALA A 127 21.12 -13.67 -13.29
C ALA A 127 19.99 -14.62 -12.86
N GLY A 128 19.46 -14.47 -11.65
CA GLY A 128 18.29 -15.18 -11.16
C GLY A 128 17.02 -14.75 -11.89
N LEU A 129 16.83 -13.43 -12.08
CA LEU A 129 15.65 -12.88 -12.75
C LEU A 129 15.54 -13.36 -14.21
N ARG A 130 16.64 -13.77 -14.86
CA ARG A 130 16.63 -14.35 -16.21
C ARG A 130 15.63 -15.48 -16.41
N GLN A 131 15.32 -16.25 -15.35
CA GLN A 131 14.40 -17.39 -15.44
C GLN A 131 12.97 -16.96 -15.82
N VAL A 132 12.57 -15.72 -15.48
CA VAL A 132 11.22 -15.21 -15.75
C VAL A 132 10.87 -15.22 -17.24
N ARG A 133 11.86 -15.13 -18.15
CA ARG A 133 11.68 -15.24 -19.61
C ARG A 133 10.90 -16.49 -20.03
N ARG A 134 10.97 -17.56 -19.24
CA ARG A 134 10.30 -18.84 -19.51
C ARG A 134 8.82 -18.82 -19.17
N TRP A 135 8.37 -17.90 -18.34
CA TRP A 135 7.00 -17.86 -17.83
C TRP A 135 6.14 -16.89 -18.65
N THR A 136 5.90 -17.21 -19.92
CA THR A 136 5.19 -16.32 -20.86
C THR A 136 3.72 -16.05 -20.50
N ASN A 137 3.16 -16.83 -19.56
CA ASN A 137 1.82 -16.64 -19.00
C ASN A 137 1.80 -15.69 -17.79
N LEU A 138 2.97 -15.21 -17.34
CA LEU A 138 3.10 -14.38 -16.16
C LEU A 138 2.36 -13.06 -16.35
N ARG A 139 1.49 -12.75 -15.39
CA ARG A 139 0.65 -11.54 -15.36
C ARG A 139 1.03 -10.60 -14.23
N HIS A 140 1.58 -11.15 -13.15
CA HIS A 140 1.99 -10.42 -11.96
C HIS A 140 3.40 -10.84 -11.57
N LEU A 141 4.29 -9.86 -11.45
CA LEU A 141 5.66 -10.03 -10.99
C LEU A 141 5.96 -8.96 -9.94
N ASN A 142 6.34 -9.41 -8.75
CA ASN A 142 6.81 -8.54 -7.67
C ASN A 142 8.24 -8.93 -7.27
N PHE A 143 9.17 -7.99 -7.40
CA PHE A 143 10.52 -8.06 -6.85
C PHE A 143 10.86 -6.77 -6.11
N SER A 144 9.87 -6.18 -5.42
CA SER A 144 10.13 -5.05 -4.55
C SER A 144 11.17 -5.42 -3.48
N ASN A 145 12.02 -4.46 -3.12
CA ASN A 145 13.11 -4.66 -2.16
C ASN A 145 14.11 -5.78 -2.55
N CYS A 146 14.37 -5.96 -3.85
CA CYS A 146 15.44 -6.82 -4.37
C CYS A 146 16.59 -5.97 -4.95
N PRO A 147 17.58 -5.56 -4.12
CA PRO A 147 18.56 -4.53 -4.49
C PRO A 147 19.55 -4.94 -5.58
N GLU A 148 19.79 -6.25 -5.74
CA GLU A 148 20.72 -6.81 -6.74
C GLU A 148 20.09 -6.95 -8.14
N ILE A 149 18.81 -6.57 -8.31
CA ILE A 149 18.15 -6.49 -9.61
C ILE A 149 18.32 -5.07 -10.18
N THR A 150 18.86 -5.00 -11.39
CA THR A 150 19.22 -3.76 -12.08
C THR A 150 18.52 -3.66 -13.45
N ASP A 151 18.87 -2.64 -14.23
CA ASP A 151 18.46 -2.48 -15.62
C ASP A 151 18.71 -3.73 -16.49
N VAL A 152 19.76 -4.50 -16.19
CA VAL A 152 20.11 -5.73 -16.93
C VAL A 152 19.05 -6.81 -16.69
N GLY A 153 18.59 -6.97 -15.46
CA GLY A 153 17.51 -7.90 -15.12
C GLY A 153 16.20 -7.51 -15.80
N LEU A 154 15.89 -6.22 -15.91
CA LEU A 154 14.68 -5.74 -16.60
C LEU A 154 14.67 -6.06 -18.09
N GLU A 155 15.84 -6.21 -18.73
CA GLU A 155 15.93 -6.72 -20.10
C GLU A 155 15.24 -8.08 -20.24
N HIS A 156 15.26 -8.89 -19.17
CA HIS A 156 14.67 -10.20 -19.15
C HIS A 156 13.13 -10.18 -19.16
N LEU A 157 12.49 -9.07 -18.80
CA LEU A 157 11.04 -8.96 -18.79
C LEU A 157 10.45 -8.71 -20.19
N THR A 158 11.25 -8.26 -21.15
CA THR A 158 10.74 -7.73 -22.44
C THR A 158 9.95 -8.71 -23.30
N GLU A 159 10.03 -10.02 -23.02
CA GLU A 159 9.28 -11.08 -23.70
C GLU A 159 7.93 -11.40 -23.02
N LEU A 160 7.68 -10.82 -21.83
CA LEU A 160 6.48 -11.07 -21.03
C LEU A 160 5.30 -10.20 -21.50
N GLY A 161 4.82 -10.47 -22.71
CA GLY A 161 3.70 -9.73 -23.31
C GLY A 161 2.37 -9.84 -22.54
N SER A 162 2.25 -10.80 -21.62
CA SER A 162 1.08 -11.00 -20.75
C SER A 162 1.18 -10.24 -19.42
N LEU A 163 2.31 -9.58 -19.13
CA LEU A 163 2.53 -8.93 -17.84
C LEU A 163 1.64 -7.70 -17.70
N THR A 164 0.82 -7.72 -16.66
CA THR A 164 -0.16 -6.66 -16.36
C THR A 164 0.17 -5.91 -15.06
N HIS A 165 0.92 -6.54 -14.16
CA HIS A 165 1.32 -6.00 -12.88
C HIS A 165 2.82 -6.20 -12.69
N LEU A 166 3.52 -5.10 -12.45
CA LEU A 166 4.94 -5.08 -12.13
C LEU A 166 5.16 -4.20 -10.90
N ASP A 167 5.74 -4.79 -9.88
CA ASP A 167 6.21 -4.07 -8.69
C ASP A 167 7.71 -4.27 -8.54
N MET A 168 8.43 -3.15 -8.58
CA MET A 168 9.87 -3.08 -8.37
C MET A 168 10.25 -2.00 -7.36
N SER A 169 9.30 -1.65 -6.50
CA SER A 169 9.46 -0.60 -5.50
C SER A 169 10.50 -0.94 -4.45
N THR A 170 10.99 0.09 -3.77
CA THR A 170 11.83 -0.03 -2.58
C THR A 170 11.30 0.83 -1.47
N ASP A 171 11.42 0.33 -0.26
CA ASP A 171 11.10 1.08 0.95
C ASP A 171 12.40 1.72 1.50
N ASP A 172 12.56 3.05 1.33
CA ASP A 172 13.72 3.80 1.84
C ASP A 172 13.55 4.21 3.32
N SER A 173 12.48 3.78 4.00
CA SER A 173 12.34 3.99 5.47
C SER A 173 13.48 3.33 6.28
N LEU A 174 14.33 2.57 5.60
CA LEU A 174 15.32 1.68 6.18
C LEU A 174 16.74 2.23 6.12
N ARG A 175 17.01 3.30 5.36
CA ARG A 175 18.29 4.07 5.28
C ARG A 175 19.59 3.28 5.06
N GLU A 176 19.57 1.95 5.05
CA GLU A 176 20.73 1.05 5.06
C GLU A 176 20.63 -0.06 4.01
N ILE A 177 19.46 -0.27 3.39
CA ILE A 177 19.32 -1.21 2.27
C ILE A 177 19.56 -0.44 0.98
N MET A 178 20.57 -0.88 0.21
CA MET A 178 20.89 -0.36 -1.10
C MET A 178 19.62 -0.25 -1.95
N CYS A 179 19.29 0.94 -2.43
CA CYS A 179 18.16 1.14 -3.35
C CYS A 179 18.32 0.22 -4.57
N VAL A 180 17.19 -0.27 -5.10
CA VAL A 180 17.14 -1.01 -6.38
C VAL A 180 17.85 -0.16 -7.43
N GLN A 181 18.87 -0.72 -8.07
CA GLN A 181 19.73 0.01 -9.01
C GLN A 181 19.09 0.14 -10.40
N VAL A 182 17.76 0.30 -10.45
CA VAL A 182 17.02 0.54 -11.69
C VAL A 182 17.04 2.03 -12.00
N THR A 183 17.49 2.34 -13.21
CA THR A 183 17.59 3.71 -13.72
C THR A 183 16.61 3.94 -14.87
N ASP A 184 16.67 5.13 -15.48
CA ASP A 184 16.03 5.42 -16.76
C ASP A 184 16.33 4.37 -17.85
N GLY A 185 17.51 3.73 -17.80
CA GLY A 185 17.88 2.63 -18.69
C GLY A 185 16.91 1.45 -18.58
N GLY A 186 16.52 1.08 -17.37
CA GLY A 186 15.55 0.04 -17.05
C GLY A 186 14.16 0.35 -17.58
N LEU A 187 13.73 1.62 -17.49
CA LEU A 187 12.43 2.05 -18.04
C LEU A 187 12.31 1.85 -19.56
N LYS A 188 13.42 1.77 -20.30
CA LYS A 188 13.40 1.41 -21.73
C LYS A 188 12.85 -0.01 -21.95
N HIS A 189 13.11 -0.92 -21.01
CA HIS A 189 12.62 -2.29 -21.06
C HIS A 189 11.17 -2.36 -20.59
N VAL A 190 10.84 -1.67 -19.49
CA VAL A 190 9.45 -1.55 -18.98
C VAL A 190 8.52 -0.94 -20.03
N GLY A 191 8.97 0.07 -20.77
CA GLY A 191 8.19 0.70 -21.85
C GLY A 191 7.81 -0.22 -23.02
N LYS A 192 8.33 -1.46 -23.08
CA LYS A 192 7.91 -2.49 -24.06
C LYS A 192 6.75 -3.34 -23.55
N LEU A 193 6.44 -3.31 -22.25
CA LEU A 193 5.40 -4.10 -21.59
C LEU A 193 4.03 -3.41 -21.76
N THR A 194 3.53 -3.41 -22.98
CA THR A 194 2.32 -2.66 -23.37
C THR A 194 1.01 -3.16 -22.72
N ALA A 195 1.03 -4.35 -22.11
CA ALA A 195 -0.11 -4.91 -21.38
C ALA A 195 -0.18 -4.45 -19.91
N LEU A 196 0.81 -3.67 -19.42
CA LEU A 196 0.84 -3.19 -18.04
C LEU A 196 -0.40 -2.35 -17.72
N ARG A 197 -0.99 -2.66 -16.57
CA ARG A 197 -2.09 -1.93 -15.92
C ARG A 197 -1.67 -1.37 -14.57
N HIS A 198 -0.74 -2.04 -13.89
CA HIS A 198 -0.21 -1.63 -12.60
C HIS A 198 1.30 -1.61 -12.64
N LEU A 199 1.88 -0.45 -12.31
CA LEU A 199 3.32 -0.27 -12.21
C LEU A 199 3.66 0.48 -10.93
N SER A 200 4.52 -0.10 -10.11
CA SER A 200 5.10 0.57 -8.94
C SER A 200 6.59 0.80 -9.14
N LEU A 201 6.99 2.08 -9.09
CA LEU A 201 8.35 2.59 -9.17
C LEU A 201 8.77 3.26 -7.85
N ALA A 202 7.98 3.07 -6.79
CA ALA A 202 8.19 3.78 -5.54
C ALA A 202 9.61 3.56 -5.00
N GLY A 203 10.28 4.61 -4.56
CA GLY A 203 11.64 4.55 -4.03
C GLY A 203 12.75 4.28 -5.05
N CYS A 204 12.46 4.09 -6.35
CA CYS A 204 13.49 3.94 -7.38
C CYS A 204 14.18 5.28 -7.71
N GLN A 205 14.95 5.82 -6.76
CA GLN A 205 15.51 7.18 -6.77
C GLN A 205 16.49 7.48 -7.93
N LEU A 206 16.93 6.46 -8.68
CA LEU A 206 17.75 6.62 -9.88
C LEU A 206 16.94 6.78 -11.18
N ILE A 207 15.60 6.72 -11.09
CA ILE A 207 14.69 7.09 -12.17
C ILE A 207 14.40 8.58 -12.07
N TYR A 208 14.80 9.32 -13.09
CA TYR A 208 14.56 10.75 -13.18
C TYR A 208 13.28 11.03 -13.98
N GLY A 209 12.68 12.21 -13.80
CA GLY A 209 11.43 12.57 -14.48
C GLY A 209 11.49 12.43 -16.00
N HIS A 210 12.65 12.67 -16.62
CA HIS A 210 12.81 12.53 -18.06
C HIS A 210 12.70 11.07 -18.54
N GLY A 211 13.03 10.09 -17.69
CA GLY A 211 12.87 8.65 -17.97
C GLY A 211 11.42 8.23 -18.17
N LEU A 212 10.47 8.91 -17.52
CA LEU A 212 9.03 8.62 -17.62
C LEU A 212 8.49 8.71 -19.05
N ARG A 213 9.18 9.44 -19.96
CA ARG A 213 8.86 9.46 -21.40
C ARG A 213 8.87 8.07 -22.04
N LEU A 214 9.61 7.11 -21.47
CA LEU A 214 9.75 5.75 -21.97
C LEU A 214 8.50 4.91 -21.70
N LEU A 215 7.64 5.33 -20.77
CA LEU A 215 6.35 4.69 -20.45
C LEU A 215 5.23 5.08 -21.42
N LYS A 216 5.48 5.92 -22.43
CA LYS A 216 4.47 6.41 -23.38
C LYS A 216 3.65 5.31 -24.10
N SER A 217 4.20 4.10 -24.21
CA SER A 217 3.54 2.97 -24.87
C SER A 217 2.65 2.17 -23.90
N CYS A 218 2.78 2.38 -22.60
CA CYS A 218 1.99 1.71 -21.56
C CYS A 218 0.64 2.42 -21.37
N THR A 219 -0.10 2.63 -22.46
CA THR A 219 -1.34 3.43 -22.47
C THR A 219 -2.50 2.76 -21.72
N GLY A 220 -2.38 1.47 -21.41
CA GLY A 220 -3.32 0.71 -20.58
C GLY A 220 -3.08 0.82 -19.06
N LEU A 221 -2.12 1.63 -18.61
CA LEU A 221 -1.85 1.85 -17.19
C LEU A 221 -3.07 2.48 -16.50
N GLU A 222 -3.49 1.84 -15.42
CA GLU A 222 -4.58 2.24 -14.53
C GLU A 222 -4.02 2.69 -13.17
N TYR A 223 -2.94 2.06 -12.70
CA TYR A 223 -2.25 2.38 -11.46
C TYR A 223 -0.78 2.69 -11.73
N LEU A 224 -0.31 3.83 -11.24
CA LEU A 224 1.09 4.22 -11.25
C LEU A 224 1.50 4.76 -9.88
N ASN A 225 2.48 4.12 -9.25
CA ASN A 225 3.09 4.59 -8.02
C ASN A 225 4.50 5.12 -8.32
N LEU A 226 4.71 6.42 -8.04
CA LEU A 226 5.96 7.17 -8.21
C LEU A 226 6.42 7.74 -6.86
N ASP A 227 5.94 7.20 -5.74
CA ASP A 227 6.31 7.68 -4.41
C ASP A 227 7.84 7.73 -4.25
N GLU A 228 8.34 8.75 -3.58
CA GLU A 228 9.77 8.94 -3.29
C GLU A 228 10.68 9.06 -4.52
N LEU A 229 10.12 9.31 -5.72
CA LEU A 229 10.94 9.69 -6.87
C LEU A 229 11.40 11.14 -6.74
N CYS A 230 12.70 11.28 -6.52
CA CYS A 230 13.40 12.55 -6.60
C CYS A 230 13.47 13.03 -8.06
N CYS A 231 13.37 14.34 -8.32
CA CYS A 231 13.51 14.95 -9.66
C CYS A 231 12.33 14.73 -10.64
N LEU A 232 11.10 14.97 -10.19
CA LEU A 232 9.91 15.10 -11.06
C LEU A 232 9.66 16.52 -11.60
N GLU A 233 10.69 17.38 -11.57
CA GLU A 233 10.67 18.79 -11.99
C GLU A 233 10.77 18.98 -13.53
N ASP A 234 10.96 20.23 -13.98
CA ASP A 234 11.16 20.61 -15.40
C ASP A 234 10.01 20.21 -16.34
N GLY A 235 8.80 20.09 -15.80
CA GLY A 235 7.60 19.71 -16.53
C GLY A 235 7.62 18.27 -17.05
N ASN A 236 8.44 17.39 -16.46
CA ASN A 236 8.52 15.98 -16.85
C ASN A 236 7.19 15.22 -16.63
N MET A 237 6.34 15.70 -15.71
CA MET A 237 4.99 15.17 -15.50
C MET A 237 4.07 15.22 -16.73
N ARG A 238 4.43 15.95 -17.79
CA ARG A 238 3.73 15.88 -19.09
C ARG A 238 3.67 14.46 -19.66
N HIS A 239 4.65 13.62 -19.32
CA HIS A 239 4.69 12.22 -19.75
C HIS A 239 3.67 11.37 -18.99
N VAL A 240 3.49 11.61 -17.69
CA VAL A 240 2.43 10.99 -16.88
C VAL A 240 1.05 11.49 -17.31
N GLY A 241 0.92 12.79 -17.59
CA GLY A 241 -0.31 13.39 -18.11
C GLY A 241 -0.82 12.81 -19.44
N ALA A 242 0.05 12.14 -20.21
CA ALA A 242 -0.33 11.42 -21.43
C ALA A 242 -0.97 10.05 -21.16
N LEU A 243 -0.80 9.49 -19.95
CA LEU A 243 -1.35 8.20 -19.52
C LEU A 243 -2.81 8.38 -19.05
N THR A 244 -3.68 8.78 -19.98
CA THR A 244 -5.08 9.16 -19.71
C THR A 244 -5.98 8.03 -19.17
N GLY A 245 -5.50 6.78 -19.19
CA GLY A 245 -6.16 5.63 -18.58
C GLY A 245 -5.97 5.52 -17.06
N LEU A 246 -5.10 6.34 -16.45
CA LEU A 246 -4.82 6.28 -15.02
C LEU A 246 -6.07 6.55 -14.19
N THR A 247 -6.32 5.65 -13.25
CA THR A 247 -7.32 5.77 -12.18
C THR A 247 -6.67 6.05 -10.84
N THR A 248 -5.40 5.66 -10.66
CA THR A 248 -4.64 5.88 -9.43
C THR A 248 -3.24 6.38 -9.75
N LEU A 249 -2.86 7.49 -9.13
CA LEU A 249 -1.52 8.06 -9.19
C LEU A 249 -1.04 8.39 -7.77
N SER A 250 0.08 7.79 -7.38
CA SER A 250 0.75 8.06 -6.10
C SER A 250 2.06 8.79 -6.36
N LEU A 251 2.25 9.92 -5.67
CA LEU A 251 3.39 10.83 -5.75
C LEU A 251 3.88 11.23 -4.34
N ASN A 252 3.60 10.42 -3.31
CA ASN A 252 3.97 10.77 -1.94
C ASN A 252 5.49 10.96 -1.85
N TYR A 253 5.93 11.89 -0.99
CA TYR A 253 7.33 12.21 -0.77
C TYR A 253 8.11 12.63 -2.03
N CYS A 254 7.42 12.97 -3.13
CA CYS A 254 8.03 13.64 -4.27
C CYS A 254 8.24 15.13 -3.89
N VAL A 255 9.33 15.42 -3.18
CA VAL A 255 9.53 16.72 -2.52
C VAL A 255 9.63 17.91 -3.49
N HIS A 256 10.06 17.67 -4.74
CA HIS A 256 10.17 18.69 -5.81
C HIS A 256 8.93 18.75 -6.73
N MET A 257 7.83 18.15 -6.30
CA MET A 257 6.55 18.23 -7.00
C MET A 257 5.90 19.58 -6.69
N SER A 258 5.84 20.49 -7.67
CA SER A 258 5.27 21.85 -7.51
C SER A 258 3.92 22.03 -8.23
N ASP A 259 3.28 23.18 -8.02
CA ASP A 259 2.04 23.55 -8.72
C ASP A 259 2.19 23.53 -10.26
N ALA A 260 3.39 23.81 -10.77
CA ALA A 260 3.66 23.80 -12.21
C ALA A 260 3.52 22.40 -12.80
N GLU A 261 4.07 21.37 -12.17
CA GLU A 261 3.96 20.01 -12.70
C GLU A 261 2.57 19.41 -12.47
N LEU A 262 1.81 19.86 -11.46
CA LEU A 262 0.39 19.47 -11.30
C LEU A 262 -0.44 19.88 -12.53
N THR A 263 -0.09 21.00 -13.17
CA THR A 263 -0.75 21.45 -14.41
C THR A 263 -0.68 20.37 -15.50
N HIS A 264 0.42 19.61 -15.55
CA HIS A 264 0.62 18.57 -16.55
C HIS A 264 -0.26 17.33 -16.35
N ILE A 265 -0.74 17.07 -15.14
CA ILE A 265 -1.64 15.93 -14.85
C ILE A 265 -3.12 16.34 -14.79
N SER A 266 -3.44 17.63 -14.95
CA SER A 266 -4.82 18.14 -14.90
C SER A 266 -5.78 17.54 -15.94
N GLY A 267 -5.26 16.92 -17.00
CA GLY A 267 -6.03 16.23 -18.03
C GLY A 267 -6.42 14.79 -17.69
N LEU A 268 -5.96 14.24 -16.57
CA LEU A 268 -6.25 12.87 -16.12
C LEU A 268 -7.68 12.77 -15.54
N THR A 269 -8.68 13.01 -16.37
CA THR A 269 -10.09 13.09 -15.96
C THR A 269 -10.70 11.77 -15.47
N ASN A 270 -10.03 10.63 -15.72
CA ASN A 270 -10.40 9.31 -15.18
C ASN A 270 -9.78 9.04 -13.79
N LEU A 271 -8.91 9.93 -13.29
CA LEU A 271 -8.21 9.72 -12.04
C LEU A 271 -9.19 9.75 -10.86
N GLN A 272 -9.19 8.68 -10.08
CA GLN A 272 -10.04 8.45 -8.92
C GLN A 272 -9.27 8.59 -7.61
N SER A 273 -7.98 8.27 -7.61
CA SER A 273 -7.12 8.39 -6.42
C SER A 273 -5.84 9.15 -6.75
N LEU A 274 -5.59 10.21 -5.99
CA LEU A 274 -4.37 11.02 -6.08
C LEU A 274 -3.73 11.15 -4.70
N HIS A 275 -2.50 10.70 -4.57
CA HIS A 275 -1.72 10.84 -3.33
C HIS A 275 -0.55 11.79 -3.57
N LEU A 276 -0.50 12.88 -2.80
CA LEU A 276 0.50 13.94 -2.87
C LEU A 276 1.14 14.19 -1.50
N GLY A 277 1.03 13.24 -0.58
CA GLY A 277 1.49 13.44 0.80
C GLY A 277 2.98 13.75 0.85
N ALA A 278 3.38 14.71 1.69
CA ALA A 278 4.74 15.22 1.81
C ALA A 278 5.33 15.81 0.50
N CYS A 279 4.50 16.18 -0.48
CA CYS A 279 4.90 17.09 -1.56
C CYS A 279 4.92 18.52 -1.02
N VAL A 280 6.05 18.92 -0.46
CA VAL A 280 6.19 20.17 0.28
C VAL A 280 6.17 21.42 -0.61
N GLU A 281 6.44 21.31 -1.91
CA GLU A 281 6.44 22.45 -2.84
C GLU A 281 5.05 22.77 -3.43
N ILE A 282 4.01 21.98 -3.12
CA ILE A 282 2.63 22.25 -3.52
C ILE A 282 2.02 23.32 -2.60
N THR A 283 1.37 24.31 -3.20
CA THR A 283 0.65 25.38 -2.50
C THR A 283 -0.84 25.35 -2.79
N ASP A 284 -1.61 26.26 -2.20
CA ASP A 284 -3.06 26.40 -2.43
C ASP A 284 -3.41 26.52 -3.93
N ARG A 285 -2.52 27.10 -4.76
CA ARG A 285 -2.71 27.20 -6.22
C ARG A 285 -2.66 25.83 -6.90
N GLY A 286 -1.86 24.91 -6.39
CA GLY A 286 -1.83 23.53 -6.86
C GLY A 286 -3.18 22.84 -6.71
N LEU A 287 -3.89 23.09 -5.61
CA LEU A 287 -5.21 22.49 -5.42
C LEU A 287 -6.31 23.08 -6.32
N GLU A 288 -6.16 24.32 -6.80
CA GLU A 288 -7.02 24.82 -7.88
C GLU A 288 -6.94 23.96 -9.14
N ILE A 289 -5.76 23.38 -9.41
CA ILE A 289 -5.56 22.50 -10.57
C ILE A 289 -6.20 21.14 -10.32
N VAL A 290 -6.13 20.64 -9.08
CA VAL A 290 -6.73 19.35 -8.68
C VAL A 290 -8.24 19.32 -8.89
N THR A 291 -8.94 20.46 -8.84
CA THR A 291 -10.39 20.53 -9.12
C THR A 291 -10.77 20.08 -10.54
N ARG A 292 -9.82 20.07 -11.47
CA ARG A 292 -10.00 19.57 -12.84
C ARG A 292 -10.09 18.05 -12.93
N LEU A 293 -9.69 17.34 -11.88
CA LEU A 293 -9.76 15.88 -11.78
C LEU A 293 -11.17 15.46 -11.36
N VAL A 294 -12.12 15.61 -12.28
CA VAL A 294 -13.56 15.52 -12.01
C VAL A 294 -14.05 14.17 -11.45
N SER A 295 -13.27 13.10 -11.64
CA SER A 295 -13.59 11.75 -11.16
C SER A 295 -12.95 11.42 -9.81
N LEU A 296 -12.29 12.38 -9.16
CA LEU A 296 -11.52 12.13 -7.94
C LEU A 296 -12.44 11.73 -6.78
N LYS A 297 -12.07 10.64 -6.12
CA LYS A 297 -12.74 10.04 -4.96
C LYS A 297 -11.84 9.95 -3.74
N SER A 298 -10.54 9.86 -3.94
CA SER A 298 -9.55 9.76 -2.88
C SER A 298 -8.45 10.79 -3.11
N LEU A 299 -8.22 11.62 -2.11
CA LEU A 299 -7.18 12.64 -2.11
C LEU A 299 -6.40 12.55 -0.80
N SER A 300 -5.08 12.38 -0.92
CA SER A 300 -4.18 12.41 0.22
C SER A 300 -3.18 13.55 0.07
N LEU A 301 -3.11 14.41 1.08
CA LEU A 301 -2.32 15.63 1.19
C LEU A 301 -1.53 15.66 2.51
N PHE A 302 -1.33 14.52 3.17
CA PHE A 302 -0.68 14.47 4.48
C PHE A 302 0.66 15.20 4.43
N ARG A 303 1.01 16.00 5.44
CA ARG A 303 2.30 16.72 5.50
C ARG A 303 2.62 17.62 4.29
N CYS A 304 1.64 18.06 3.51
CA CYS A 304 1.81 19.15 2.54
C CYS A 304 1.86 20.51 3.27
N ILE A 305 2.96 20.76 3.97
CA ILE A 305 3.12 21.86 4.95
C ILE A 305 2.91 23.28 4.38
N ASN A 306 2.95 23.47 3.07
CA ASN A 306 2.74 24.76 2.41
C ASN A 306 1.28 24.99 1.98
N LEU A 307 0.36 24.10 2.33
CA LEU A 307 -1.08 24.32 2.22
C LEU A 307 -1.60 25.12 3.41
N SER A 308 -2.46 26.09 3.14
CA SER A 308 -3.21 26.83 4.16
C SER A 308 -4.67 26.37 4.22
N HIS A 309 -5.47 26.93 5.14
CA HIS A 309 -6.92 26.69 5.17
C HIS A 309 -7.63 27.10 3.87
N GLU A 310 -7.07 28.04 3.08
CA GLU A 310 -7.63 28.43 1.79
C GLU A 310 -7.63 27.27 0.79
N SER A 311 -6.68 26.33 0.89
CA SER A 311 -6.64 25.12 0.06
C SER A 311 -7.94 24.33 0.08
N LEU A 312 -8.61 24.29 1.24
CA LEU A 312 -9.85 23.52 1.45
C LEU A 312 -11.04 24.10 0.67
N ARG A 313 -10.98 25.35 0.20
CA ARG A 313 -12.00 25.89 -0.71
C ARG A 313 -12.03 25.15 -2.03
N TYR A 314 -10.87 24.74 -2.53
CA TYR A 314 -10.71 24.01 -3.78
C TYR A 314 -11.00 22.52 -3.58
N VAL A 315 -10.54 21.93 -2.46
CA VAL A 315 -10.89 20.54 -2.10
C VAL A 315 -12.41 20.36 -2.02
N ALA A 316 -13.14 21.36 -1.51
CA ALA A 316 -14.60 21.33 -1.45
C ALA A 316 -15.30 21.33 -2.84
N GLU A 317 -14.60 21.63 -3.94
CA GLU A 317 -15.12 21.52 -5.30
C GLU A 317 -15.06 20.08 -5.84
N CYS A 318 -14.23 19.22 -5.24
CA CYS A 318 -14.15 17.79 -5.55
C CYS A 318 -15.34 17.03 -4.93
N VAL A 319 -16.56 17.32 -5.37
CA VAL A 319 -17.80 16.86 -4.73
C VAL A 319 -17.99 15.34 -4.66
N ASN A 320 -17.24 14.57 -5.45
CA ASN A 320 -17.25 13.10 -5.46
C ASN A 320 -16.28 12.48 -4.44
N LEU A 321 -15.59 13.29 -3.63
CA LEU A 321 -14.58 12.80 -2.70
C LEU A 321 -15.22 11.93 -1.60
N GLU A 322 -14.72 10.71 -1.49
CA GLU A 322 -15.10 9.67 -0.54
C GLU A 322 -14.03 9.52 0.57
N TYR A 323 -12.76 9.83 0.28
CA TYR A 323 -11.62 9.79 1.20
C TYR A 323 -10.79 11.08 1.12
N LEU A 324 -10.52 11.70 2.27
CA LEU A 324 -9.65 12.87 2.39
C LEU A 324 -8.65 12.69 3.54
N ASP A 325 -7.36 12.72 3.22
CA ASP A 325 -6.28 12.79 4.21
C ASP A 325 -5.60 14.14 4.15
N ILE A 326 -5.76 14.92 5.22
CA ILE A 326 -5.19 16.26 5.41
C ILE A 326 -4.47 16.32 6.77
N ASN A 327 -3.87 15.19 7.16
CA ASN A 327 -3.14 15.08 8.41
C ASN A 327 -1.82 15.87 8.39
N ALA A 328 -1.39 16.33 9.57
CA ALA A 328 -0.16 17.10 9.77
C ALA A 328 -0.05 18.33 8.84
N LEU A 329 -1.17 19.05 8.68
CA LEU A 329 -1.24 20.35 8.04
C LEU A 329 -1.37 21.43 9.11
N ASP A 330 -0.25 21.88 9.66
CA ASP A 330 -0.19 22.78 10.83
C ASP A 330 -0.87 24.15 10.59
N CYS A 331 -1.00 24.58 9.34
CA CYS A 331 -1.62 25.84 8.93
C CYS A 331 -3.15 25.73 8.71
N LEU A 332 -3.75 24.58 9.01
CA LEU A 332 -5.17 24.31 8.76
C LEU A 332 -6.00 24.64 10.01
N GLU A 333 -6.87 25.65 9.88
CA GLU A 333 -7.72 26.19 10.93
C GLU A 333 -9.20 25.82 10.72
N ASP A 334 -10.03 26.05 11.74
CA ASP A 334 -11.47 25.72 11.74
C ASP A 334 -12.25 26.27 10.54
N GLU A 335 -11.89 27.46 10.03
CA GLU A 335 -12.52 28.10 8.87
C GLU A 335 -12.45 27.23 7.61
N GLY A 336 -11.36 26.49 7.43
CA GLY A 336 -11.20 25.58 6.30
C GLY A 336 -12.16 24.39 6.38
N LEU A 337 -12.41 23.85 7.59
CA LEU A 337 -13.32 22.72 7.79
C LEU A 337 -14.78 23.06 7.48
N GLN A 338 -15.18 24.32 7.62
CA GLN A 338 -16.51 24.79 7.19
C GLN A 338 -16.74 24.60 5.69
N ARG A 339 -15.68 24.44 4.88
CA ARG A 339 -15.80 24.15 3.44
C ARG A 339 -15.90 22.65 3.18
N VAL A 340 -15.19 21.84 3.98
CA VAL A 340 -15.17 20.37 3.88
C VAL A 340 -16.55 19.76 4.11
N CYS A 341 -17.42 20.40 4.89
CA CYS A 341 -18.80 19.92 5.12
C CYS A 341 -19.65 19.81 3.83
N LYS A 342 -19.23 20.44 2.72
CA LYS A 342 -19.87 20.29 1.40
C LYS A 342 -19.63 18.93 0.74
N LEU A 343 -18.60 18.19 1.18
CA LEU A 343 -18.24 16.88 0.65
C LEU A 343 -19.17 15.79 1.20
N SER A 344 -20.45 15.84 0.80
CA SER A 344 -21.48 14.93 1.30
C SER A 344 -21.26 13.45 0.96
N ALA A 345 -20.35 13.14 0.01
CA ALA A 345 -19.92 11.79 -0.32
C ALA A 345 -18.84 11.25 0.63
N LEU A 346 -18.25 12.09 1.48
CA LEU A 346 -17.09 11.73 2.30
C LEU A 346 -17.45 10.63 3.30
N THR A 347 -16.66 9.57 3.29
CA THR A 347 -16.77 8.41 4.17
C THR A 347 -15.57 8.27 5.11
N SER A 348 -14.44 8.86 4.73
CA SER A 348 -13.22 8.84 5.54
C SER A 348 -12.55 10.21 5.55
N LEU A 349 -12.21 10.70 6.75
CA LEU A 349 -11.53 11.96 6.97
C LEU A 349 -10.40 11.78 7.99
N ASN A 350 -9.17 12.07 7.58
CA ASN A 350 -8.01 12.05 8.46
C ASN A 350 -7.49 13.46 8.73
N LEU A 351 -7.59 13.88 10.00
CA LEU A 351 -7.15 15.16 10.56
C LEU A 351 -6.07 14.95 11.64
N PHE A 352 -5.42 13.78 11.66
CA PHE A 352 -4.40 13.49 12.67
C PHE A 352 -3.31 14.59 12.68
N ARG A 353 -2.87 15.02 13.87
CA ARG A 353 -1.91 16.11 14.04
C ARG A 353 -2.33 17.45 13.43
N SER A 354 -3.63 17.72 13.28
CA SER A 354 -4.14 19.06 12.96
C SER A 354 -4.45 19.82 14.27
N ASN A 355 -3.40 20.31 14.92
CA ASN A 355 -3.46 20.96 16.25
C ASN A 355 -4.24 22.28 16.28
N CYS A 356 -4.36 22.97 15.16
CA CYS A 356 -5.13 24.21 15.00
C CYS A 356 -6.65 23.97 14.84
N ILE A 357 -7.09 22.71 14.77
CA ILE A 357 -8.52 22.36 14.76
C ILE A 357 -9.04 22.25 16.20
N THR A 358 -10.14 22.97 16.45
CA THR A 358 -10.84 23.02 17.74
C THR A 358 -12.26 22.46 17.65
N ASP A 359 -12.99 22.47 18.76
CA ASP A 359 -14.40 22.06 18.81
C ASP A 359 -15.26 22.82 17.79
N THR A 360 -14.93 24.08 17.50
CA THR A 360 -15.67 24.90 16.51
C THR A 360 -15.57 24.30 15.10
N GLY A 361 -14.41 23.82 14.69
CA GLY A 361 -14.22 23.17 13.39
C GLY A 361 -14.99 21.85 13.27
N LEU A 362 -15.12 21.11 14.37
CA LEU A 362 -15.81 19.82 14.39
C LEU A 362 -17.34 19.93 14.41
N GLN A 363 -17.90 21.04 14.87
CA GLN A 363 -19.35 21.30 14.80
C GLN A 363 -19.88 21.10 13.38
N GLU A 364 -19.18 21.61 12.37
CA GLU A 364 -19.61 21.50 10.97
C GLU A 364 -19.41 20.10 10.38
N ILE A 365 -18.40 19.35 10.85
CA ILE A 365 -18.16 17.96 10.42
C ILE A 365 -19.29 17.03 10.85
N SER A 366 -20.01 17.34 11.93
CA SER A 366 -21.18 16.56 12.36
C SER A 366 -22.29 16.46 11.30
N ASN A 367 -22.26 17.31 10.26
CA ASN A 367 -23.18 17.25 9.13
C ASN A 367 -22.81 16.18 8.07
N LEU A 368 -21.59 15.62 8.10
CA LEU A 368 -21.13 14.60 7.17
C LEU A 368 -21.68 13.21 7.53
N ARG A 369 -22.99 13.01 7.37
CA ARG A 369 -23.70 11.80 7.83
C ARG A 369 -23.27 10.48 7.18
N ARG A 370 -22.46 10.53 6.11
CA ARG A 370 -21.87 9.34 5.47
C ARG A 370 -20.51 8.96 6.04
N LEU A 371 -19.95 9.78 6.93
CA LEU A 371 -18.66 9.55 7.53
C LEU A 371 -18.68 8.26 8.36
N GLN A 372 -17.73 7.39 8.07
CA GLN A 372 -17.54 6.09 8.70
C GLN A 372 -16.21 6.03 9.44
N ASP A 373 -15.16 6.64 8.90
CA ASP A 373 -13.82 6.60 9.48
C ASP A 373 -13.34 8.05 9.74
N LEU A 374 -13.10 8.39 11.00
CA LEU A 374 -12.65 9.73 11.42
C LEU A 374 -11.43 9.63 12.32
N SER A 375 -10.35 10.32 11.95
CA SER A 375 -9.13 10.42 12.75
C SER A 375 -8.89 11.85 13.18
N LEU A 376 -8.81 12.07 14.50
CA LEU A 376 -8.66 13.36 15.18
C LEU A 376 -7.52 13.35 16.19
N GLY A 377 -6.65 12.34 16.13
CA GLY A 377 -5.59 12.22 17.12
C GLY A 377 -4.64 13.42 17.08
N HIS A 378 -4.18 13.87 18.24
CA HIS A 378 -3.30 15.04 18.37
C HIS A 378 -3.91 16.36 17.81
N CYS A 379 -5.23 16.52 17.88
CA CYS A 379 -5.95 17.79 17.63
C CYS A 379 -6.17 18.62 18.91
N GLY A 380 -6.56 19.89 18.75
CA GLY A 380 -6.86 20.83 19.83
C GLY A 380 -8.29 20.76 20.36
N ILE A 381 -8.86 19.55 20.48
CA ILE A 381 -10.29 19.33 20.79
C ILE A 381 -10.53 18.92 22.24
N THR A 382 -11.74 19.21 22.74
CA THR A 382 -12.20 18.93 24.11
C THR A 382 -13.47 18.07 24.11
N ASP A 383 -14.00 17.78 25.30
CA ASP A 383 -15.25 17.04 25.47
C ASP A 383 -16.43 17.67 24.70
N GLY A 384 -16.39 18.99 24.46
CA GLY A 384 -17.38 19.71 23.65
C GLY A 384 -17.51 19.13 22.24
N ALA A 385 -16.38 18.90 21.55
CA ALA A 385 -16.38 18.29 20.22
C ALA A 385 -17.04 16.90 20.20
N LEU A 386 -16.83 16.08 21.22
CA LEU A 386 -17.39 14.72 21.26
C LEU A 386 -18.92 14.72 21.35
N SER A 387 -19.52 15.78 21.90
CA SER A 387 -20.96 15.99 21.86
C SER A 387 -21.49 16.10 20.42
N ASP A 388 -20.80 16.85 19.56
CA ASP A 388 -21.19 17.03 18.17
C ASP A 388 -20.91 15.77 17.33
N LEU A 389 -19.77 15.12 17.56
CA LEU A 389 -19.42 13.86 16.91
C LEU A 389 -20.41 12.74 17.25
N GLY A 390 -21.04 12.76 18.42
CA GLY A 390 -22.09 11.81 18.81
C GLY A 390 -23.30 11.79 17.86
N ASN A 391 -23.44 12.76 16.96
CA ASN A 391 -24.49 12.80 15.93
C ASN A 391 -24.13 12.04 14.64
N LEU A 392 -22.87 11.60 14.49
CA LEU A 392 -22.40 10.83 13.33
C LEU A 392 -22.73 9.33 13.50
N GLU A 393 -24.01 8.97 13.57
CA GLU A 393 -24.46 7.60 13.90
C GLU A 393 -23.92 6.50 12.95
N GLY A 394 -23.47 6.88 11.75
CA GLY A 394 -22.83 5.98 10.78
C GLY A 394 -21.35 5.67 11.06
N LEU A 395 -20.73 6.35 12.03
CA LEU A 395 -19.31 6.24 12.32
C LEU A 395 -18.95 4.83 12.80
N ARG A 396 -17.94 4.24 12.16
CA ARG A 396 -17.44 2.87 12.39
C ARG A 396 -16.06 2.88 13.04
N LYS A 397 -15.19 3.82 12.69
CA LYS A 397 -13.87 3.97 13.28
C LYS A 397 -13.65 5.40 13.74
N LEU A 398 -13.19 5.54 14.97
CA LEU A 398 -12.90 6.83 15.57
C LEU A 398 -11.55 6.77 16.27
N HIS A 399 -10.57 7.53 15.76
CA HIS A 399 -9.25 7.65 16.34
C HIS A 399 -9.11 8.98 17.08
N LEU A 400 -9.03 8.90 18.41
CA LEU A 400 -8.91 10.00 19.36
C LEU A 400 -7.55 10.00 20.08
N ALA A 401 -6.55 9.29 19.56
CA ALA A 401 -5.28 9.11 20.25
C ALA A 401 -4.56 10.44 20.53
N GLU A 402 -3.83 10.51 21.64
CA GLU A 402 -3.01 11.68 21.99
C GLU A 402 -3.81 12.99 22.14
N LEU A 403 -5.05 12.91 22.64
CA LEU A 403 -5.87 14.09 22.95
C LEU A 403 -5.78 14.45 24.45
N PRO A 404 -5.12 15.56 24.82
CA PRO A 404 -4.82 15.86 26.21
C PRO A 404 -6.01 16.41 27.01
N GLN A 405 -7.09 16.85 26.34
CA GLN A 405 -8.23 17.53 26.98
C GLN A 405 -9.53 16.72 26.97
N ILE A 406 -9.51 15.49 26.47
CA ILE A 406 -10.68 14.59 26.46
C ILE A 406 -10.73 13.79 27.75
N THR A 407 -11.89 13.75 28.39
CA THR A 407 -12.14 13.02 29.63
C THR A 407 -13.18 11.91 29.47
N ASP A 408 -13.40 11.13 30.53
CA ASP A 408 -14.52 10.18 30.63
C ASP A 408 -15.89 10.84 30.37
N GLY A 409 -16.04 12.13 30.70
CA GLY A 409 -17.25 12.90 30.42
C GLY A 409 -17.49 13.06 28.92
N GLY A 410 -16.45 13.36 28.16
CA GLY A 410 -16.48 13.40 26.70
C GLY A 410 -16.89 12.08 26.08
N LEU A 411 -16.32 10.96 26.55
CA LEU A 411 -16.66 9.62 26.07
C LEU A 411 -18.15 9.27 26.24
N ALA A 412 -18.83 9.82 27.27
CA ALA A 412 -20.25 9.57 27.49
C ALA A 412 -21.13 10.06 26.33
N HIS A 413 -20.68 11.08 25.58
CA HIS A 413 -21.39 11.59 24.40
C HIS A 413 -21.35 10.63 23.20
N LEU A 414 -20.36 9.73 23.15
CA LEU A 414 -20.18 8.78 22.05
C LEU A 414 -21.10 7.55 22.16
N THR A 415 -21.88 7.43 23.23
CA THR A 415 -22.79 6.30 23.47
C THR A 415 -23.90 6.15 22.41
N LYS A 416 -24.13 7.19 21.60
CA LYS A 416 -25.05 7.17 20.46
C LYS A 416 -24.48 6.48 19.21
N LEU A 417 -23.15 6.32 19.12
CA LEU A 417 -22.45 5.77 17.97
C LEU A 417 -22.55 4.23 17.90
N THR A 418 -23.77 3.73 17.75
CA THR A 418 -24.06 2.27 17.77
C THR A 418 -23.42 1.47 16.62
N ALA A 419 -22.95 2.16 15.57
CA ALA A 419 -22.23 1.53 14.46
C ALA A 419 -20.70 1.45 14.68
N LEU A 420 -20.18 2.02 15.77
CA LEU A 420 -18.76 2.10 16.06
C LEU A 420 -18.19 0.71 16.35
N LYS A 421 -17.07 0.38 15.69
CA LYS A 421 -16.39 -0.92 15.73
C LYS A 421 -14.92 -0.80 16.10
N ASP A 422 -14.33 0.37 15.92
CA ASP A 422 -12.96 0.66 16.31
C ASP A 422 -12.92 2.03 17.01
N LEU A 423 -12.39 2.05 18.23
CA LEU A 423 -12.17 3.25 19.01
C LEU A 423 -10.76 3.22 19.56
N ASN A 424 -9.96 4.20 19.15
CA ASN A 424 -8.60 4.36 19.66
C ASN A 424 -8.52 5.62 20.53
N VAL A 425 -8.33 5.43 21.84
CA VAL A 425 -8.12 6.49 22.85
C VAL A 425 -6.72 6.41 23.49
N VAL A 426 -5.77 5.79 22.79
CA VAL A 426 -4.40 5.58 23.28
C VAL A 426 -3.75 6.93 23.58
N ARG A 427 -3.10 7.02 24.75
CA ARG A 427 -2.40 8.23 25.23
C ARG A 427 -3.31 9.45 25.47
N CYS A 428 -4.61 9.24 25.71
CA CYS A 428 -5.49 10.27 26.29
C CYS A 428 -5.36 10.27 27.81
N ALA A 429 -4.57 11.18 28.36
CA ALA A 429 -4.17 11.15 29.78
C ALA A 429 -5.32 11.31 30.78
N LEU A 430 -6.47 11.84 30.36
CA LEU A 430 -7.64 12.10 31.23
C LEU A 430 -8.79 11.08 31.01
N ILE A 431 -8.60 10.08 30.16
CA ILE A 431 -9.51 8.94 30.01
C ILE A 431 -9.05 7.82 30.94
N THR A 432 -9.95 7.37 31.82
CA THR A 432 -9.68 6.26 32.72
C THR A 432 -10.07 4.92 32.10
N ALA A 433 -9.52 3.81 32.64
CA ALA A 433 -9.92 2.47 32.24
C ALA A 433 -11.42 2.22 32.48
N ASP A 434 -12.01 2.83 33.51
CA ASP A 434 -13.44 2.74 33.80
C ASP A 434 -14.27 3.50 32.77
N GLY A 435 -13.83 4.70 32.35
CA GLY A 435 -14.47 5.47 31.28
C GLY A 435 -14.50 4.70 29.96
N GLU A 436 -13.37 4.13 29.56
CA GLU A 436 -13.26 3.29 28.37
C GLU A 436 -14.15 2.04 28.46
N ALA A 437 -14.09 1.32 29.58
CA ALA A 437 -14.91 0.12 29.81
C ALA A 437 -16.41 0.43 29.78
N ASN A 438 -16.84 1.56 30.36
CA ASN A 438 -18.24 2.01 30.33
C ASN A 438 -18.74 2.25 28.91
N LEU A 439 -17.93 2.89 28.06
CA LEU A 439 -18.28 3.12 26.66
C LEU A 439 -18.31 1.80 25.88
N ARG A 440 -17.30 0.94 26.04
CA ARG A 440 -17.24 -0.38 25.41
C ARG A 440 -18.46 -1.25 25.75
N ASN A 441 -18.85 -1.28 27.03
CA ASN A 441 -20.02 -2.01 27.50
C ASN A 441 -21.33 -1.52 26.87
N ARG A 442 -21.48 -0.19 26.69
CA ARG A 442 -22.67 0.41 26.10
C ARG A 442 -22.77 0.20 24.59
N LEU A 443 -21.64 0.13 23.91
CA LEU A 443 -21.56 -0.04 22.46
C LEU A 443 -21.38 -1.51 22.04
N HIS A 444 -21.41 -2.45 22.99
CA HIS A 444 -21.23 -3.89 22.76
C HIS A 444 -19.92 -4.24 22.03
N PHE A 445 -18.84 -3.51 22.32
CA PHE A 445 -17.50 -3.90 21.87
C PHE A 445 -17.09 -5.21 22.57
N LEU A 446 -16.55 -6.16 21.81
CA LEU A 446 -15.90 -7.36 22.34
C LEU A 446 -14.49 -7.05 22.83
#